data_AF-A0AAW4CNA7-F1
#
_entry.id   AF-A0AAW4CNA7-F1
#
_cell.length_a   1.000
_cell.length_b   1.000
_cell.length_c   1.000
_cell.angle_alpha   90.00
_cell.angle_beta   90.00
_cell.angle_gamma   90.00
#
_symmetry.space_group_name_H-M   'P 1'
#
loop_
_entity.id
_entity.type
_entity.pdbx_description
1 polymer ?
#
loop_
_entity_poly.entity_id
_entity_poly.type
_entity_poly.pdbx_seq_one_letter_code
_entity_poly.pdbx_strand_id
1 'polypeptide(L)'
;AVRPGAFYGWPYSYWGQNVDPRVRPQQPDMVRRAIRPDYALGSHVAALGISFATGAGLGPAYAQGAFVGQHGSWNRQDLAGYKVVFIPFANGRPAGKPQDFLTGFIKDGHARGRPVGVSYDPVHGALLVADDLSNSVWRIAPTRR
;
A
#
# COMPACT_ATOMS: atom_id res chain seq x y z
N ALA A 1 -13.13 -3.73 10.26
CA ALA A 1 -14.25 -3.55 9.30
C ALA A 1 -14.73 -2.10 9.33
N VAL A 2 -14.99 -1.53 8.15
CA VAL A 2 -15.52 -0.16 8.00
C VAL A 2 -16.95 -0.10 8.56
N ARG A 3 -17.26 0.99 9.27
CA ARG A 3 -18.52 1.21 9.96
C ARG A 3 -19.26 2.35 9.28
N PRO A 4 -20.47 2.10 8.73
CA PRO A 4 -21.30 3.17 8.17
C PRO A 4 -21.50 4.31 9.18
N GLY A 5 -21.38 5.55 8.71
CA GLY A 5 -21.55 6.76 9.53
C GLY A 5 -20.43 7.05 10.53
N ALA A 6 -19.38 6.23 10.61
CA ALA A 6 -18.28 6.45 11.55
C ALA A 6 -17.28 7.51 11.05
N PHE A 7 -16.60 8.14 12.01
CA PHE A 7 -15.62 9.18 11.75
C PHE A 7 -14.19 8.62 11.71
N TYR A 8 -13.47 8.85 10.61
CA TYR A 8 -12.12 8.30 10.39
C TYR A 8 -11.00 9.34 10.46
N GLY A 9 -11.32 10.58 10.85
CA GLY A 9 -10.35 11.62 11.17
C GLY A 9 -10.44 12.86 10.29
N TRP A 10 -10.69 12.70 8.98
CA TRP A 10 -10.73 13.85 8.07
C TRP A 10 -11.93 14.78 8.37
N PRO A 11 -11.76 16.11 8.39
CA PRO A 11 -10.53 16.85 8.07
C PRO A 11 -9.59 17.07 9.27
N TYR A 12 -10.04 16.85 10.49
CA TYR A 12 -9.35 17.29 11.72
C TYR A 12 -8.12 16.46 12.11
N SER A 13 -8.01 15.23 11.62
CA SER A 13 -6.84 14.38 11.77
C SER A 13 -6.56 13.57 10.49
N TYR A 14 -5.29 13.25 10.25
CA TYR A 14 -4.91 12.39 9.11
C TYR A 14 -5.53 11.00 9.22
N TRP A 15 -5.56 10.47 10.45
CA TRP A 15 -6.31 9.29 10.88
C TRP A 15 -6.15 9.16 12.40
N GLY A 16 -7.14 8.59 13.09
CA GLY A 16 -7.11 8.48 14.55
C GLY A 16 -6.79 9.81 15.23
N GLN A 17 -5.89 9.80 16.20
CA GLN A 17 -5.53 10.98 17.00
C GLN A 17 -4.37 11.80 16.40
N ASN A 18 -4.00 11.58 15.13
CA ASN A 18 -2.94 12.35 14.46
C ASN A 18 -3.51 13.66 13.89
N VAL A 19 -3.57 14.70 14.73
CA VAL A 19 -4.15 16.02 14.39
C VAL A 19 -3.57 16.56 13.07
N ASP A 20 -4.44 17.08 12.21
CA ASP A 20 -4.02 17.89 11.06
C ASP A 20 -3.83 19.35 11.53
N PRO A 21 -2.58 19.84 11.62
CA PRO A 21 -2.30 21.17 12.15
C PRO A 21 -2.75 22.29 11.21
N ARG A 22 -3.20 21.98 9.98
CA ARG A 22 -3.60 22.97 8.97
C ARG A 22 -5.05 23.43 9.12
N VAL A 23 -5.91 22.60 9.73
CA VAL A 23 -7.35 22.87 9.81
C VAL A 23 -7.67 23.88 10.92
N ARG A 24 -8.51 24.88 10.61
CA ARG A 24 -9.01 25.89 11.56
C ARG A 24 -10.51 26.14 11.35
N PRO A 25 -11.32 26.25 12.42
CA PRO A 25 -10.96 25.97 13.81
C PRO A 25 -10.68 24.47 14.03
N GLN A 26 -9.86 24.16 15.04
CA GLN A 26 -9.61 22.77 15.44
C GLN A 26 -10.86 22.16 16.10
N GLN A 27 -11.01 20.83 16.02
CA GLN A 27 -12.10 20.08 16.67
C GLN A 27 -11.53 18.89 17.48
N PRO A 28 -11.00 19.13 18.70
CA PRO A 28 -10.36 18.08 19.50
C PRO A 28 -11.29 16.90 19.80
N ASP A 29 -12.60 17.16 19.97
CA ASP A 29 -13.62 16.14 20.25
C ASP A 29 -13.87 15.22 19.06
N MET A 30 -13.71 15.74 17.84
CA MET A 30 -13.75 14.95 16.62
C MET A 30 -12.46 14.12 16.47
N VAL A 31 -11.30 14.70 16.76
CA VAL A 31 -10.03 13.95 16.75
C VAL A 31 -10.04 12.79 17.74
N ARG A 32 -10.58 12.99 18.96
CA ARG A 32 -10.67 11.92 19.97
C ARG A 32 -11.56 10.76 19.52
N ARG A 33 -12.68 11.03 18.84
CA ARG A 33 -13.60 9.99 18.36
C ARG A 33 -13.15 9.29 17.07
N ALA A 34 -12.10 9.80 16.41
CA ALA A 34 -11.63 9.25 15.13
C ALA A 34 -11.17 7.80 15.26
N ILE A 35 -11.73 6.95 14.41
CA ILE A 35 -11.39 5.53 14.33
C ILE A 35 -10.08 5.37 13.57
N ARG A 36 -9.15 4.60 14.13
CA ARG A 36 -7.90 4.24 13.45
C ARG A 36 -8.14 3.19 12.38
N PRO A 37 -7.45 3.26 11.23
CA PRO A 37 -7.49 2.18 10.24
C PRO A 37 -6.88 0.90 10.82
N ASP A 38 -7.31 -0.25 10.29
CA ASP A 38 -6.75 -1.56 10.65
C ASP A 38 -5.26 -1.68 10.27
N TYR A 39 -4.80 -0.88 9.30
CA TYR A 39 -3.40 -0.80 8.89
C TYR A 39 -3.11 0.57 8.27
N ALA A 40 -1.93 1.14 8.56
CA ALA A 40 -1.49 2.40 7.97
C ALA A 40 -0.19 2.17 7.18
N LEU A 41 -0.12 2.82 6.01
CA LEU A 41 1.09 2.87 5.19
C LEU A 41 1.82 4.20 5.41
N GLY A 42 3.06 4.28 4.91
CA GLY A 42 3.84 5.50 4.94
C GLY A 42 3.11 6.67 4.26
N SER A 43 3.34 7.89 4.77
CA SER A 43 2.77 9.10 4.19
C SER A 43 3.21 9.29 2.74
N HIS A 44 2.27 9.69 1.88
CA HIS A 44 2.48 9.99 0.45
C HIS A 44 2.95 8.83 -0.44
N VAL A 45 2.89 7.57 0.00
CA VAL A 45 3.26 6.43 -0.85
C VAL A 45 2.32 6.24 -2.06
N ALA A 46 1.13 6.87 -2.02
CA ALA A 46 0.09 6.77 -3.03
C ALA A 46 -0.25 5.30 -3.35
N ALA A 47 -0.84 4.60 -2.38
CA ALA A 47 -1.28 3.22 -2.58
C ALA A 47 -2.51 3.20 -3.50
N LEU A 48 -2.37 2.65 -4.70
CA LEU A 48 -3.42 2.67 -5.74
C LEU A 48 -3.95 1.29 -6.14
N GLY A 49 -3.36 0.21 -5.62
CA GLY A 49 -3.82 -1.16 -5.88
C GLY A 49 -3.55 -2.07 -4.70
N ILE A 50 -4.44 -3.03 -4.46
CA ILE A 50 -4.30 -4.07 -3.45
C ILE A 50 -4.80 -5.40 -4.00
N SER A 51 -4.06 -6.48 -3.75
CA SER A 51 -4.48 -7.85 -4.06
C SER A 51 -4.03 -8.80 -2.97
N PHE A 52 -4.91 -9.70 -2.55
CA PHE A 52 -4.59 -10.69 -1.53
C PHE A 52 -3.91 -11.91 -2.15
N ALA A 53 -2.89 -12.40 -1.48
CA ALA A 53 -2.18 -13.63 -1.82
C ALA A 53 -2.75 -14.78 -0.99
N THR A 54 -2.99 -15.91 -1.67
CA THR A 54 -3.37 -17.17 -1.05
C THR A 54 -2.58 -18.31 -1.67
N GLY A 55 -1.90 -19.09 -0.84
CA GLY A 55 -1.06 -20.20 -1.31
C GLY A 55 0.33 -19.74 -1.74
N ALA A 56 1.26 -20.68 -1.90
CA ALA A 56 2.69 -20.40 -1.99
C ALA A 56 3.22 -20.20 -3.42
N GLY A 57 2.40 -19.70 -4.35
CA GLY A 57 2.78 -19.60 -5.78
C GLY A 57 3.99 -18.67 -6.06
N LEU A 58 4.22 -17.68 -5.20
CA LEU A 58 5.40 -16.79 -5.24
C LEU A 58 6.47 -17.17 -4.21
N GLY A 59 6.31 -18.33 -3.55
CA GLY A 59 7.14 -18.79 -2.45
C GLY A 59 6.42 -18.69 -1.09
N PRO A 60 6.91 -19.42 -0.07
CA PRO A 60 6.23 -19.56 1.23
C PRO A 60 6.12 -18.24 2.00
N ALA A 61 7.07 -17.31 1.82
CA ALA A 61 7.05 -16.00 2.47
C ALA A 61 5.84 -15.15 2.04
N TYR A 62 5.26 -15.42 0.87
CA TYR A 62 4.17 -14.66 0.30
C TYR A 62 2.85 -15.44 0.28
N ALA A 63 2.75 -16.49 1.11
CA ALA A 63 1.62 -17.42 1.04
C ALA A 63 0.30 -16.88 1.60
N GLN A 64 0.38 -15.93 2.53
CA GLN A 64 -0.79 -15.28 3.15
C GLN A 64 -0.50 -13.81 3.42
N GLY A 65 -1.12 -12.93 2.66
CA GLY A 65 -0.93 -11.49 2.84
C GLY A 65 -1.57 -10.65 1.74
N ALA A 66 -1.15 -9.40 1.66
CA ALA A 66 -1.62 -8.46 0.65
C ALA A 66 -0.43 -7.81 -0.09
N PHE A 67 -0.47 -7.85 -1.42
CA PHE A 67 0.36 -7.01 -2.26
C PHE A 67 -0.29 -5.65 -2.40
N VAL A 68 0.51 -4.58 -2.31
CA VAL A 68 0.05 -3.20 -2.48
C VAL A 68 0.96 -2.45 -3.45
N GLY A 69 0.38 -1.93 -4.53
CA GLY A 69 1.06 -1.05 -5.47
C GLY A 69 1.16 0.37 -4.90
N GLN A 70 2.39 0.87 -4.74
CA GLN A 70 2.69 2.22 -4.27
C GLN A 70 3.20 3.06 -5.42
N HIS A 71 2.35 3.98 -5.90
CA HIS A 71 2.56 4.80 -7.10
C HIS A 71 3.66 5.85 -6.93
N GLY A 72 3.91 6.27 -5.70
CA GLY A 72 4.97 7.20 -5.38
C GLY A 72 4.51 8.63 -5.10
N SER A 73 5.26 9.30 -4.23
CA SER A 73 5.03 10.66 -3.78
C SER A 73 5.34 11.69 -4.86
N TRP A 74 4.44 12.63 -5.11
CA TRP A 74 4.73 13.78 -5.99
C TRP A 74 5.13 15.06 -5.22
N ASN A 75 4.80 15.16 -3.93
CA ASN A 75 4.96 16.37 -3.12
C ASN A 75 5.77 16.11 -1.84
N ARG A 76 6.97 15.54 -1.99
CA ARG A 76 7.95 15.35 -0.91
C ARG A 76 9.35 15.51 -1.47
N GLN A 77 10.27 16.02 -0.65
CA GLN A 77 11.70 16.01 -0.96
C GLN A 77 12.26 14.58 -0.94
N ASP A 78 11.94 13.83 0.13
CA ASP A 78 12.28 12.41 0.22
C ASP A 78 11.21 11.56 -0.49
N LEU A 79 11.60 10.92 -1.59
CA LEU A 79 10.71 10.04 -2.36
C LEU A 79 10.18 8.88 -1.50
N ALA A 80 8.87 8.64 -1.55
CA ALA A 80 8.22 7.55 -0.85
C ALA A 80 7.29 6.79 -1.81
N GLY A 81 7.26 5.46 -1.69
CA GLY A 81 6.51 4.59 -2.62
C GLY A 81 7.41 4.07 -3.74
N TYR A 82 6.92 4.10 -4.98
CA TYR A 82 7.62 3.61 -6.18
C TYR A 82 8.04 2.15 -6.06
N LYS A 83 7.11 1.32 -5.59
CA LYS A 83 7.34 -0.10 -5.33
C LYS A 83 6.05 -0.87 -5.20
N VAL A 84 6.14 -2.19 -5.24
CA VAL A 84 5.11 -3.08 -4.67
C VAL A 84 5.63 -3.58 -3.34
N VAL A 85 4.78 -3.49 -2.31
CA VAL A 85 5.05 -4.10 -1.00
C VAL A 85 4.16 -5.31 -0.77
N PHE A 86 4.62 -6.24 0.06
CA PHE A 86 3.83 -7.30 0.64
C PHE A 86 3.60 -7.03 2.13
N ILE A 87 2.38 -7.21 2.60
CA ILE A 87 2.01 -7.13 4.01
C ILE A 87 1.62 -8.54 4.45
N PRO A 88 2.35 -9.18 5.38
CA PRO A 88 2.01 -10.52 5.85
C PRO A 88 0.70 -10.49 6.65
N PHE A 89 -0.09 -11.55 6.53
CA PHE A 89 -1.34 -11.72 7.27
C PHE A 89 -1.29 -12.97 8.16
N ALA A 90 -1.94 -12.88 9.32
CA ALA A 90 -2.21 -14.00 10.21
C ALA A 90 -3.63 -13.85 10.76
N ASN A 91 -4.41 -14.94 10.78
CA ASN A 91 -5.78 -14.96 11.30
C ASN A 91 -6.68 -13.86 10.70
N GLY A 92 -6.55 -13.62 9.39
CA GLY A 92 -7.33 -12.60 8.67
C GLY A 92 -6.95 -11.15 8.98
N ARG A 93 -5.83 -10.90 9.66
CA ARG A 93 -5.36 -9.55 10.01
C ARG A 93 -3.92 -9.33 9.54
N PRO A 94 -3.53 -8.09 9.19
CA PRO A 94 -2.13 -7.74 8.96
C PRO A 94 -1.27 -8.07 10.19
N ALA A 95 -0.13 -8.70 9.96
CA ALA A 95 0.72 -9.29 11.00
C ALA A 95 2.21 -8.97 10.81
N GLY A 96 2.52 -7.70 10.52
CA GLY A 96 3.91 -7.27 10.35
C GLY A 96 4.01 -5.90 9.67
N LYS A 97 5.25 -5.49 9.41
CA LYS A 97 5.55 -4.30 8.61
C LYS A 97 5.44 -4.64 7.11
N PRO A 98 5.23 -3.63 6.24
CA PRO A 98 5.34 -3.85 4.80
C PRO A 98 6.75 -4.32 4.45
N GLN A 99 6.84 -5.31 3.57
CA GLN A 99 8.07 -5.87 3.03
C GLN A 99 8.17 -5.45 1.57
N ASP A 100 9.35 -4.99 1.13
CA ASP A 100 9.57 -4.66 -0.27
C ASP A 100 9.51 -5.95 -1.11
N PHE A 101 8.65 -5.97 -2.14
CA PHE A 101 8.48 -7.11 -3.04
C PHE A 101 9.02 -6.84 -4.45
N LEU A 102 8.66 -5.68 -5.02
CA LEU A 102 9.16 -5.23 -6.33
C LEU A 102 9.63 -3.79 -6.21
N THR A 103 10.92 -3.56 -6.46
CA THR A 103 11.59 -2.25 -6.35
C THR A 103 12.39 -1.95 -7.63
N GLY A 104 13.17 -0.87 -7.64
CA GLY A 104 13.97 -0.46 -8.81
C GLY A 104 13.27 0.51 -9.77
N PHE A 105 12.14 1.07 -9.34
CA PHE A 105 11.39 2.09 -10.08
C PHE A 105 11.93 3.51 -9.92
N ILE A 106 12.94 3.72 -9.07
CA ILE A 106 13.71 4.95 -9.00
C ILE A 106 15.11 4.70 -9.54
N LYS A 107 15.60 5.61 -10.38
CA LYS A 107 16.97 5.64 -10.86
C LYS A 107 17.46 7.09 -10.86
N ASP A 108 18.62 7.33 -10.27
CA ASP A 108 19.26 8.65 -10.22
C ASP A 108 18.32 9.75 -9.67
N GLY A 109 17.50 9.41 -8.67
CA GLY A 109 16.52 10.34 -8.08
C GLY A 109 15.25 10.56 -8.91
N HIS A 110 15.12 9.91 -10.07
CA HIS A 110 13.97 10.05 -10.95
C HIS A 110 13.14 8.76 -11.02
N ALA A 111 11.81 8.92 -11.10
CA ALA A 111 10.92 7.81 -11.35
C ALA A 111 11.09 7.30 -12.78
N ARG A 112 11.26 5.99 -12.92
CA ARG A 112 11.24 5.25 -14.20
C ARG A 112 10.10 4.24 -14.29
N GLY A 113 9.30 4.15 -13.23
CA GLY A 113 7.98 3.53 -13.25
C GLY A 113 7.21 3.86 -11.97
N ARG A 114 5.91 3.62 -12.00
CA ARG A 114 4.95 3.99 -10.96
C ARG A 114 3.86 2.91 -10.85
N PRO A 115 4.03 1.94 -9.94
CA PRO A 115 3.05 0.87 -9.77
C PRO A 115 1.64 1.38 -9.39
N VAL A 116 0.61 0.93 -10.10
CA VAL A 116 -0.80 1.28 -9.86
C VAL A 116 -1.55 0.04 -9.36
N GLY A 117 -2.18 -0.70 -10.28
CA GLY A 117 -2.94 -1.91 -9.99
C GLY A 117 -2.02 -3.11 -9.80
N VAL A 118 -2.37 -3.97 -8.83
CA VAL A 118 -1.72 -5.26 -8.62
C VAL A 118 -2.79 -6.34 -8.58
N SER A 119 -2.51 -7.51 -9.18
CA SER A 119 -3.43 -8.64 -9.18
C SER A 119 -2.65 -9.95 -9.04
N TYR A 120 -2.94 -10.69 -7.98
CA TYR A 120 -2.36 -12.01 -7.75
C TYR A 120 -3.15 -13.06 -8.52
N ASP A 121 -2.44 -13.87 -9.29
CA ASP A 121 -2.96 -15.03 -10.01
C ASP A 121 -2.51 -16.30 -9.27
N PRO A 122 -3.40 -16.92 -8.45
CA PRO A 122 -3.07 -18.13 -7.71
C PRO A 122 -2.92 -19.35 -8.62
N VAL A 123 -3.55 -19.36 -9.81
CA VAL A 123 -3.51 -20.51 -10.73
C VAL A 123 -2.13 -20.62 -11.36
N HIS A 124 -1.56 -19.49 -11.79
CA HIS A 124 -0.26 -19.46 -12.44
C HIS A 124 0.89 -19.06 -11.49
N GLY A 125 0.59 -18.82 -10.21
CA GLY A 125 1.59 -18.43 -9.20
C GLY A 125 2.32 -17.13 -9.56
N ALA A 126 1.58 -16.13 -10.05
CA ALA A 126 2.17 -14.89 -10.56
C ALA A 126 1.51 -13.64 -9.97
N LEU A 127 2.25 -12.54 -9.93
CA LEU A 127 1.71 -11.21 -9.67
C LEU A 127 1.75 -10.39 -10.97
N LEU A 128 0.62 -9.82 -11.35
CA LEU A 128 0.55 -8.79 -12.38
C LEU A 128 0.62 -7.40 -11.74
N VAL A 129 1.43 -6.51 -12.31
CA VAL A 129 1.62 -5.14 -11.82
C VAL A 129 1.51 -4.17 -12.99
N ALA A 130 0.52 -3.29 -12.95
CA ALA A 130 0.41 -2.20 -13.91
C ALA A 130 1.32 -1.03 -13.50
N ASP A 131 2.04 -0.47 -14.46
CA ASP A 131 2.91 0.69 -14.32
C ASP A 131 2.53 1.72 -15.39
N ASP A 132 1.91 2.82 -14.96
CA ASP A 132 1.37 3.83 -15.87
C ASP A 132 2.45 4.71 -16.49
N LEU A 133 3.54 5.00 -15.75
CA LEU A 133 4.64 5.82 -16.25
C LEU A 133 5.41 5.14 -17.38
N SER A 134 5.66 3.83 -17.26
CA SER A 134 6.32 3.06 -18.33
C SER A 134 5.35 2.45 -19.34
N ASN A 135 4.05 2.66 -19.18
CA ASN A 135 2.98 2.06 -19.98
C ASN A 135 3.14 0.53 -20.14
N SER A 136 3.44 -0.14 -19.03
CA SER A 136 3.78 -1.57 -19.02
C SER A 136 2.96 -2.35 -18.01
N VAL A 137 2.75 -3.64 -18.29
CA VAL A 137 2.24 -4.62 -17.32
C VAL A 137 3.33 -5.65 -17.06
N TRP A 138 3.82 -5.68 -15.83
CA TRP A 138 4.84 -6.62 -15.39
C TRP A 138 4.18 -7.92 -14.92
N ARG A 139 4.75 -9.06 -15.32
CA ARG A 139 4.42 -10.37 -14.74
C ARG A 139 5.59 -10.86 -13.91
N ILE A 140 5.37 -10.98 -12.60
CA ILE A 140 6.35 -11.47 -11.64
C ILE A 140 5.96 -12.91 -11.31
N ALA A 141 6.87 -13.85 -11.54
CA ALA A 141 6.70 -15.26 -11.23
C ALA A 141 8.05 -15.86 -10.84
N PRO A 142 8.09 -16.98 -10.11
CA PRO A 142 9.33 -17.71 -9.90
C PRO A 142 9.98 -18.08 -11.23
N THR A 143 11.31 -18.12 -11.25
CA THR A 143 12.01 -18.66 -12.41
C THR A 143 11.58 -20.11 -12.62
N ARG A 144 11.14 -20.44 -13.84
CA ARG A 144 10.93 -21.84 -14.22
C ARG A 144 12.29 -22.53 -14.09
N ARG A 145 12.35 -23.58 -13.27
CA ARG A 145 13.43 -24.55 -13.36
C ARG A 145 13.18 -25.48 -14.53
#